data_AF-A0A137RI97-F1
#
_entry.id   AF-A0A137RI97-F1
#
_cell.length_a   1.000
_cell.length_b   1.000
_cell.length_c   1.000
_cell.angle_alpha   90.00
_cell.angle_beta   90.00
_cell.angle_gamma   90.00
#
_symmetry.space_group_name_H-M   'P 1'
#
loop_
_entity.id
_entity.type
_entity.pdbx_description
1 polymer ?
#
loop_
_entity_poly.entity_id
_entity_poly.type
_entity_poly.pdbx_seq_one_letter_code
_entity_poly.pdbx_strand_id
1 'polypeptide(L)'
;MANISYNQIHETLDEATLALILQKIQEIRELLPKGTLIDAERKRYRALDVRNLAFVEDVVRLKNGIGAGILPPVLLNDNTDTDLKLFKQLQTLRSHIDGLNYLLKDVERIVGHEAYGTGLAHYGMYKVTAKAGVANAQSAMDELAWRFEKQGKREKKKGGPKE
;
A
#
# COMPACT_ATOMS: atom_id res chain seq x y z
N MET A 1 15.44 -11.39 -30.79
CA MET A 1 14.04 -10.96 -31.02
C MET A 1 13.42 -10.78 -29.65
N ALA A 2 13.41 -9.55 -29.13
CA ALA A 2 12.89 -9.27 -27.80
C ALA A 2 11.36 -9.37 -27.86
N ASN A 3 10.76 -10.16 -26.97
CA ASN A 3 9.30 -10.25 -26.83
C ASN A 3 8.73 -8.85 -26.63
N ILE A 4 8.08 -8.32 -27.65
CA ILE A 4 7.33 -7.07 -27.58
C ILE A 4 6.06 -7.44 -26.79
N SER A 5 6.13 -7.26 -25.47
CA SER A 5 5.04 -7.38 -24.49
C SER A 5 4.48 -8.79 -24.27
N TYR A 6 5.07 -9.54 -23.34
CA TYR A 6 4.33 -10.62 -22.67
C TYR A 6 3.34 -9.95 -21.70
N ASN A 7 2.04 -10.11 -21.95
CA ASN A 7 0.98 -9.69 -21.05
C ASN A 7 0.75 -10.80 -20.01
N GLN A 8 1.15 -10.53 -18.76
CA GLN A 8 1.06 -11.43 -17.61
C GLN A 8 -0.36 -11.51 -17.05
N ILE A 9 -1.12 -10.40 -17.08
CA ILE A 9 -2.48 -10.32 -16.54
C ILE A 9 -3.43 -9.73 -17.59
N HIS A 10 -4.23 -10.59 -18.21
CA HIS A 10 -5.23 -10.20 -19.22
C HIS A 10 -6.65 -10.50 -18.73
N GLU A 11 -7.04 -9.85 -17.63
CA GLU A 11 -8.37 -9.98 -17.06
C GLU A 11 -8.83 -8.67 -16.42
N THR A 12 -10.14 -8.54 -16.27
CA THR A 12 -10.78 -7.50 -15.48
C THR A 12 -11.61 -8.18 -14.40
N LEU A 13 -11.69 -7.58 -13.22
CA LEU A 13 -12.71 -7.97 -12.26
C LEU A 13 -14.08 -7.63 -12.85
N ASP A 14 -14.96 -8.62 -12.96
CA ASP A 14 -16.36 -8.34 -13.25
C ASP A 14 -17.03 -7.59 -12.08
N GLU A 15 -18.17 -6.98 -12.37
CA GLU A 15 -18.87 -6.12 -11.39
C GLU A 15 -19.27 -6.90 -10.13
N ALA A 16 -19.69 -8.15 -10.28
CA ALA A 16 -20.10 -9.01 -9.17
C ALA A 16 -18.92 -9.33 -8.24
N THR A 17 -17.76 -9.65 -8.81
CA THR A 17 -16.53 -9.96 -8.08
C THR A 17 -16.01 -8.74 -7.34
N LEU A 18 -15.97 -7.58 -8.00
CA LEU A 18 -15.57 -6.32 -7.37
C LEU A 18 -16.50 -5.95 -6.21
N ALA A 19 -17.81 -6.05 -6.41
CA ALA A 19 -18.80 -5.79 -5.37
C ALA A 19 -18.63 -6.73 -4.17
N LEU A 20 -18.38 -8.03 -4.42
CA LEU A 20 -18.15 -9.01 -3.37
C LEU A 20 -16.88 -8.69 -2.55
N ILE A 21 -15.77 -8.33 -3.21
CA ILE A 21 -14.53 -7.94 -2.52
C ILE A 21 -14.78 -6.71 -1.63
N LEU A 22 -15.46 -5.69 -2.15
CA LEU A 22 -15.80 -4.48 -1.39
C LEU A 22 -16.70 -4.80 -0.18
N GLN A 23 -17.67 -5.69 -0.36
CA GLN A 23 -18.50 -6.17 0.74
C GLN A 23 -17.66 -6.86 1.82
N LYS A 24 -16.72 -7.74 1.45
CA LYS A 24 -15.84 -8.41 2.43
C LYS A 24 -14.94 -7.44 3.19
N ILE A 25 -14.42 -6.42 2.51
CA ILE A 25 -13.66 -5.35 3.18
C ILE A 25 -14.55 -4.62 4.20
N GLN A 26 -15.81 -4.35 3.85
CA GLN A 26 -16.76 -3.69 4.74
C GLN A 26 -17.14 -4.58 5.94
N GLU A 27 -17.41 -5.86 5.72
CA GLU A 27 -17.67 -6.84 6.80
C GLU A 27 -16.49 -6.90 7.79
N ILE A 28 -15.24 -6.93 7.30
CA ILE A 28 -14.04 -6.89 8.15
C ILE A 28 -14.01 -5.61 8.99
N ARG A 29 -14.29 -4.45 8.38
CA ARG A 29 -14.34 -3.16 9.12
C ARG A 29 -15.41 -3.18 10.20
N GLU A 30 -16.54 -3.82 9.94
CA GLU A 30 -17.66 -3.92 10.87
C GLU A 30 -17.34 -4.80 12.08
N LEU A 31 -16.64 -5.92 11.87
CA LEU A 31 -16.21 -6.85 12.91
C LEU A 31 -15.10 -6.31 13.84
N LEU A 32 -14.30 -5.35 13.38
CA LEU A 32 -13.24 -4.77 14.20
C LEU A 32 -13.78 -3.86 15.32
N PRO A 33 -13.17 -3.90 16.53
CA PRO A 33 -13.50 -2.98 17.61
C PRO A 33 -13.39 -1.52 17.16
N LYS A 34 -14.34 -0.69 17.61
CA LYS A 34 -14.41 0.72 17.20
C LYS A 34 -13.54 1.58 18.10
N GLY A 35 -12.65 2.33 17.47
CA GLY A 35 -11.82 3.35 18.10
C GLY A 35 -11.13 4.17 17.04
N THR A 36 -11.15 5.50 17.16
CA THR A 36 -10.41 6.41 16.29
C THR A 36 -9.55 7.30 17.15
N LEU A 37 -8.38 7.65 16.61
CA LEU A 37 -7.48 8.61 17.24
C LEU A 37 -7.47 9.89 16.42
N ILE A 38 -7.44 11.04 17.10
CA ILE A 38 -7.04 12.30 16.48
C ILE A 38 -5.51 12.37 16.40
N ASP A 39 -4.96 13.27 15.58
CA ASP A 39 -3.51 13.38 15.37
C ASP A 39 -2.73 13.67 16.66
N ALA A 40 -3.33 14.42 17.59
CA ALA A 40 -2.73 14.68 18.89
C ALA A 40 -2.60 13.39 19.73
N GLU A 41 -3.60 12.51 19.68
CA GLU A 41 -3.59 11.23 20.39
C GLU A 41 -2.60 10.26 19.76
N ARG A 42 -2.56 10.16 18.42
CA ARG A 42 -1.58 9.32 17.69
C ARG A 42 -0.14 9.62 18.08
N LYS A 43 0.19 10.88 18.36
CA LYS A 43 1.54 11.30 18.77
C LYS A 43 1.83 11.06 20.25
N ARG A 44 0.80 11.05 21.11
CA ARG A 44 0.96 10.99 22.57
C ARG A 44 0.78 9.59 23.14
N TYR A 45 -0.01 8.74 22.49
CA TYR A 45 -0.30 7.40 22.96
C TYR A 45 0.95 6.53 22.84
N ARG A 46 1.17 5.67 23.84
CA ARG A 46 2.31 4.75 23.84
C ARG A 46 2.05 3.65 22.81
N ALA A 47 3.01 3.45 21.92
CA ALA A 47 3.02 2.29 21.03
C ALA A 47 3.67 1.10 21.75
N LEU A 48 3.26 -0.12 21.36
CA LEU A 48 3.97 -1.34 21.74
C LEU A 48 4.90 -1.77 20.61
N ASP A 49 6.19 -1.84 20.92
CA ASP A 49 7.25 -2.45 20.12
C ASP A 49 7.69 -3.79 20.74
N VAL A 50 8.68 -4.46 20.13
CA VAL A 50 9.13 -5.78 20.59
C VAL A 50 9.59 -5.77 22.06
N ARG A 51 10.28 -4.71 22.50
CA ARG A 51 10.88 -4.67 23.84
C ARG A 51 9.81 -4.41 24.90
N ASN A 52 8.96 -3.42 24.68
CA ASN A 52 7.94 -3.09 25.67
C ASN A 52 6.76 -4.08 25.64
N LEU A 53 6.54 -4.82 24.54
CA LEU A 53 5.60 -5.95 24.50
C LEU A 53 6.05 -7.06 25.44
N ALA A 54 7.31 -7.49 25.38
CA ALA A 54 7.84 -8.53 26.27
C ALA A 54 7.71 -8.11 27.75
N PHE A 55 7.94 -6.83 28.05
CA PHE A 55 7.70 -6.29 29.39
C PHE A 55 6.24 -6.43 29.82
N VAL A 56 5.28 -6.06 28.97
CA VAL A 56 3.84 -6.16 29.30
C VAL A 56 3.40 -7.62 29.46
N GLU A 57 3.94 -8.54 28.65
CA GLU A 57 3.71 -9.98 28.79
C GLU A 57 4.19 -10.49 30.16
N ASP A 58 5.38 -10.09 30.59
CA ASP A 58 5.91 -10.43 31.92
C ASP A 58 5.08 -9.80 33.04
N VAL A 59 4.62 -8.56 32.88
CA VAL A 59 3.71 -7.91 33.84
C VAL A 59 2.43 -8.71 34.00
N VAL A 60 1.78 -9.11 32.90
CA VAL A 60 0.56 -9.92 32.94
C VAL A 60 0.83 -11.29 33.59
N ARG A 61 1.93 -11.95 33.23
CA ARG A 61 2.34 -13.23 33.83
C ARG A 61 2.53 -13.12 35.34
N LEU A 62 3.23 -12.09 35.81
CA LEU A 62 3.49 -11.87 37.23
C LEU A 62 2.23 -11.44 37.99
N LYS A 63 1.42 -10.55 37.41
CA LYS A 63 0.11 -10.14 37.95
C LYS A 63 -0.78 -11.36 38.22
N ASN A 64 -0.86 -12.28 37.25
CA ASN A 64 -1.70 -13.48 37.35
C ASN A 64 -1.11 -14.55 38.28
N GLY A 65 0.22 -14.66 38.35
CA GLY A 65 0.88 -15.69 39.16
C GLY A 65 1.01 -15.35 40.64
N ILE A 66 1.42 -14.12 40.95
CA ILE A 66 1.75 -13.70 42.34
C ILE A 66 1.07 -12.40 42.76
N GLY A 67 0.35 -11.74 41.85
CA GLY A 67 -0.18 -10.38 42.07
C GLY A 67 -1.18 -10.29 43.22
N ALA A 68 -1.98 -11.33 43.50
CA ALA A 68 -3.01 -11.30 44.54
C ALA A 68 -2.46 -11.00 45.95
N GLY A 69 -1.19 -11.35 46.22
CA GLY A 69 -0.53 -11.07 47.49
C GLY A 69 0.27 -9.76 47.53
N ILE A 70 0.36 -9.02 46.42
CA ILE A 70 1.28 -7.88 46.27
C ILE A 70 0.54 -6.62 45.81
N LEU A 71 -0.35 -6.77 44.84
CA LEU A 71 -0.99 -5.66 44.15
C LEU A 71 -2.31 -5.26 44.83
N PRO A 72 -2.64 -3.97 44.86
CA PRO A 72 -3.96 -3.50 45.24
C PRO A 72 -5.06 -4.14 44.37
N PRO A 73 -6.27 -4.42 44.91
CA PRO A 73 -7.37 -5.03 44.16
C PRO A 73 -7.72 -4.31 42.86
N VAL A 74 -7.59 -2.98 42.80
CA VAL A 74 -7.85 -2.20 41.59
C VAL A 74 -6.93 -2.57 40.42
N LEU A 75 -5.72 -3.09 40.68
CA LEU A 75 -4.76 -3.55 39.67
C LEU A 75 -4.89 -5.04 39.33
N LEU A 76 -5.80 -5.77 39.98
CA LEU A 76 -6.05 -7.20 39.72
C LEU A 76 -7.15 -7.45 38.68
N ASN A 77 -7.71 -6.40 38.07
CA ASN A 77 -8.68 -6.53 36.99
C ASN A 77 -8.05 -7.15 35.71
N ASP A 78 -8.89 -7.58 34.78
CA ASP A 78 -8.48 -8.28 33.56
C ASP A 78 -8.20 -7.35 32.37
N ASN A 79 -8.26 -6.02 32.55
CA ASN A 79 -8.17 -5.08 31.42
C ASN A 79 -6.84 -5.23 30.68
N THR A 80 -5.72 -5.34 31.41
CA THR A 80 -4.39 -5.47 30.79
C THR A 80 -4.27 -6.80 30.01
N ASP A 81 -4.92 -7.86 30.47
CA ASP A 81 -4.94 -9.17 29.84
C ASP A 81 -5.73 -9.14 28.54
N THR A 82 -6.94 -8.55 28.59
CA THR A 82 -7.79 -8.40 27.41
C THR A 82 -7.15 -7.50 26.37
N ASP A 83 -6.51 -6.40 26.79
CA ASP A 83 -5.84 -5.46 25.90
C ASP A 83 -4.62 -6.11 25.24
N LEU A 84 -3.78 -6.81 26.00
CA LEU A 84 -2.63 -7.54 25.47
C LEU A 84 -3.06 -8.62 24.48
N LYS A 85 -4.13 -9.36 24.81
CA LYS A 85 -4.69 -10.39 23.91
C LYS A 85 -5.19 -9.77 22.61
N LEU A 86 -5.97 -8.69 22.69
CA LEU A 86 -6.48 -8.00 21.52
C LEU A 86 -5.33 -7.42 20.68
N PHE A 87 -4.33 -6.81 21.30
CA PHE A 87 -3.16 -6.27 20.61
C PHE A 87 -2.47 -7.33 19.74
N LYS A 88 -2.22 -8.52 20.29
CA LYS A 88 -1.62 -9.65 19.54
C LYS A 88 -2.52 -10.15 18.41
N GLN A 89 -3.84 -10.25 18.64
CA GLN A 89 -4.79 -10.62 17.59
C GLN A 89 -4.77 -9.59 16.44
N LEU A 90 -4.70 -8.30 16.76
CA LEU A 90 -4.59 -7.24 15.77
C LEU A 90 -3.26 -7.29 14.99
N GLN A 91 -2.14 -7.67 15.60
CA GLN A 91 -0.88 -7.88 14.88
C GLN A 91 -1.01 -9.00 13.84
N THR A 92 -1.63 -10.14 14.19
CA THR A 92 -1.88 -11.23 13.25
C THR A 92 -2.78 -10.78 12.09
N LEU A 93 -3.91 -10.14 12.39
CA LEU A 93 -4.82 -9.61 11.37
C LEU A 93 -4.11 -8.59 10.46
N ARG A 94 -3.27 -7.73 11.04
CA ARG A 94 -2.50 -6.74 10.28
C ARG A 94 -1.56 -7.41 9.29
N SER A 95 -0.88 -8.48 9.68
CA SER A 95 0.00 -9.23 8.78
C SER A 95 -0.75 -9.79 7.56
N HIS A 96 -1.98 -10.29 7.74
CA HIS A 96 -2.80 -10.77 6.62
C HIS A 96 -3.25 -9.63 5.71
N ILE A 97 -3.67 -8.50 6.28
CA ILE A 97 -4.08 -7.30 5.51
C ILE A 97 -2.89 -6.74 4.74
N ASP A 98 -1.70 -6.71 5.33
CA ASP A 98 -0.48 -6.26 4.65
C ASP A 98 -0.15 -7.19 3.49
N GLY A 99 -0.31 -8.51 3.64
CA GLY A 99 -0.24 -9.49 2.55
C GLY A 99 -1.16 -9.18 1.36
N LEU A 100 -2.44 -8.86 1.65
CA LEU A 100 -3.40 -8.44 0.62
C LEU A 100 -2.97 -7.13 -0.07
N ASN A 101 -2.45 -6.17 0.70
CA ASN A 101 -1.94 -4.91 0.17
C ASN A 101 -0.71 -5.11 -0.74
N TYR A 102 0.18 -6.05 -0.41
CA TYR A 102 1.30 -6.40 -1.29
C TYR A 102 0.79 -6.99 -2.61
N LEU A 103 -0.14 -7.93 -2.57
CA LEU A 103 -0.75 -8.50 -3.76
C LEU A 103 -1.39 -7.42 -4.66
N LEU A 104 -2.17 -6.51 -4.07
CA LEU A 104 -2.78 -5.40 -4.81
C LEU A 104 -1.73 -4.53 -5.50
N LYS A 105 -0.67 -4.14 -4.78
CA LYS A 105 0.43 -3.34 -5.34
C LYS A 105 1.17 -4.06 -6.47
N ASP A 106 1.38 -5.36 -6.33
CA ASP A 106 2.06 -6.16 -7.35
C ASP A 106 1.20 -6.27 -8.62
N VAL A 107 -0.08 -6.56 -8.48
CA VAL A 107 -1.03 -6.59 -9.60
C VAL A 107 -1.13 -5.23 -10.28
N GLU A 108 -1.31 -4.14 -9.51
CA GLU A 108 -1.30 -2.76 -10.03
C GLU A 108 -0.01 -2.44 -10.79
N ARG A 109 1.13 -2.89 -10.29
CA ARG A 109 2.42 -2.67 -10.92
C ARG A 109 2.56 -3.44 -12.23
N ILE A 110 2.11 -4.69 -12.29
CA ILE A 110 2.12 -5.53 -13.48
C ILE A 110 1.23 -4.91 -14.57
N VAL A 111 -0.07 -4.73 -14.27
CA VAL A 111 -1.02 -4.20 -15.26
C VAL A 111 -0.67 -2.77 -15.69
N GLY A 112 -0.14 -1.96 -14.76
CA GLY A 112 0.35 -0.61 -15.04
C GLY A 112 1.59 -0.61 -15.95
N HIS A 113 2.51 -1.55 -15.76
CA HIS A 113 3.67 -1.71 -16.64
C HIS A 113 3.24 -2.08 -18.06
N GLU A 114 2.31 -3.01 -18.20
CA GLU A 114 1.81 -3.51 -19.48
C GLU A 114 1.00 -2.46 -20.24
N ALA A 115 0.06 -1.82 -19.55
CA ALA A 115 -0.75 -0.75 -20.12
C ALA A 115 0.13 0.43 -20.58
N TYR A 116 1.09 0.84 -19.74
CA TYR A 116 1.98 1.94 -20.08
C TYR A 116 2.96 1.57 -21.20
N GLY A 117 3.52 0.35 -21.19
CA GLY A 117 4.40 -0.15 -22.25
C GLY A 117 3.69 -0.18 -23.61
N THR A 118 2.45 -0.67 -23.64
CA THR A 118 1.61 -0.68 -24.85
C THR A 118 1.27 0.74 -25.31
N GLY A 119 0.93 1.64 -24.38
CA GLY A 119 0.68 3.05 -24.68
C GLY A 119 1.89 3.75 -25.29
N LEU A 120 3.10 3.46 -24.80
CA LEU A 120 4.35 3.97 -25.39
C LEU A 120 4.58 3.42 -26.81
N ALA A 121 4.26 2.14 -27.05
CA ALA A 121 4.36 1.53 -28.38
C ALA A 121 3.37 2.19 -29.36
N HIS A 122 2.13 2.45 -28.94
CA HIS A 122 1.14 3.19 -29.74
C HIS A 122 1.64 4.59 -30.11
N TYR A 123 2.13 5.35 -29.13
CA TYR A 123 2.70 6.68 -29.39
C TYR A 123 3.89 6.64 -30.36
N GLY A 124 4.80 5.68 -30.15
CA GLY A 124 5.94 5.45 -31.05
C GLY A 124 5.49 5.16 -32.48
N MET A 125 4.44 4.35 -32.65
CA MET A 125 3.87 4.06 -33.96
C MET A 125 3.26 5.30 -34.62
N TYR A 126 2.47 6.11 -33.89
CA TYR A 126 1.93 7.37 -34.42
C TYR A 126 3.04 8.31 -34.89
N LYS A 127 4.16 8.39 -34.16
CA LYS A 127 5.32 9.18 -34.57
C LYS A 127 5.96 8.68 -35.87
N VAL A 128 6.04 7.36 -36.06
CA VAL A 128 6.59 6.76 -37.29
C VAL A 128 5.63 6.96 -38.46
N THR A 129 4.34 6.74 -38.28
CA THR A 129 3.33 6.86 -39.34
C THR A 129 3.03 8.31 -39.72
N ALA A 130 3.12 9.26 -38.76
CA ALA A 130 3.06 10.69 -39.04
C ALA A 130 4.19 11.12 -39.99
N LYS A 131 5.42 10.65 -39.75
CA LYS A 131 6.56 10.90 -40.67
C LYS A 131 6.36 10.28 -42.05
N ALA A 132 5.62 9.18 -42.14
CA ALA A 132 5.28 8.53 -43.40
C ALA A 132 4.08 9.18 -44.11
N GLY A 133 3.48 10.23 -43.54
CA GLY A 133 2.35 10.94 -44.14
C GLY A 133 0.99 10.22 -44.01
N VAL A 134 0.87 9.27 -43.10
CA VAL A 134 -0.41 8.59 -42.84
C VAL A 134 -1.42 9.58 -42.26
N ALA A 135 -2.62 9.62 -42.84
CA ALA A 135 -3.70 10.50 -42.39
C ALA A 135 -3.99 10.32 -40.88
N ASN A 136 -4.31 11.43 -40.21
CA ASN A 136 -4.63 11.51 -38.77
C ASN A 136 -3.50 11.13 -37.78
N ALA A 137 -2.37 10.58 -38.25
CA ALA A 137 -1.27 10.18 -37.37
C ALA A 137 -0.56 11.37 -36.71
N GLN A 138 -0.44 12.50 -37.42
CA GLN A 138 0.14 13.73 -36.86
C GLN A 138 -0.71 14.27 -35.70
N SER A 139 -2.02 14.39 -35.90
CA SER A 139 -2.95 14.84 -34.84
C SER A 139 -2.90 13.93 -33.61
N ALA A 140 -2.90 12.60 -33.80
CA ALA A 140 -2.80 11.64 -32.70
C ALA A 140 -1.44 11.73 -31.97
N MET A 141 -0.34 11.99 -32.69
CA MET A 141 0.97 12.21 -32.07
C MET A 141 0.98 13.51 -31.26
N ASP A 142 0.43 14.61 -31.79
CA ASP A 142 0.40 15.91 -31.12
C ASP A 142 -0.47 15.86 -29.85
N GLU A 143 -1.62 15.18 -29.90
CA GLU A 143 -2.50 15.00 -28.74
C GLU A 143 -1.80 14.30 -27.56
N LEU A 144 -0.88 13.37 -27.85
CA LEU A 144 -0.16 12.61 -26.83
C LEU A 144 1.21 13.22 -26.48
N ALA A 145 1.66 14.25 -27.20
CA ALA A 145 2.99 14.84 -27.04
C ALA A 145 3.22 15.50 -25.68
N TRP A 146 2.14 15.97 -25.02
CA TRP A 146 2.20 16.62 -23.68
C TRP A 146 2.97 15.78 -22.66
N ARG A 147 2.90 14.44 -22.79
CA ARG A 147 3.60 13.51 -21.90
C ARG A 147 5.13 13.63 -21.97
N PHE A 148 5.68 14.13 -23.08
CA PHE A 148 7.12 14.15 -23.38
C PHE A 148 7.73 15.55 -23.36
N GLU A 149 6.93 16.62 -23.33
CA GLU A 149 7.39 18.02 -23.38
C GLU A 149 8.44 18.39 -22.32
N LYS A 150 8.37 17.77 -21.14
CA LYS A 150 9.28 18.02 -20.02
C LYS A 150 10.48 17.06 -19.94
N GLN A 151 10.51 16.01 -20.78
CA GLN A 151 11.58 15.00 -20.71
C GLN A 151 12.89 15.42 -21.41
N GLY A 152 12.87 16.49 -22.22
CA GLY A 152 14.04 16.98 -22.96
C GLY A 152 14.90 18.02 -22.24
N LYS A 153 14.43 18.62 -21.13
CA LYS A 153 15.19 19.66 -20.40
C LYS A 153 16.06 19.07 -19.30
N ARG A 154 17.06 18.27 -19.68
CA ARG A 154 18.22 18.09 -18.82
C ARG A 154 19.05 19.35 -18.98
N GLU A 155 18.89 20.32 -18.07
CA GLU A 155 19.80 21.45 -17.99
C GLU A 155 21.22 20.88 -17.91
N LYS A 156 22.02 21.10 -18.95
CA LYS A 156 23.48 21.00 -18.83
C LYS A 156 23.84 21.97 -17.71
N LYS A 157 24.09 21.45 -16.51
CA LYS A 157 24.82 22.17 -15.46
C LYS A 157 26.12 22.61 -16.12
N LYS A 158 26.17 23.86 -16.60
CA LYS A 158 27.40 24.51 -17.03
C LYS A 158 28.33 24.42 -15.82
N GLY A 159 29.56 23.95 -16.07
CA GLY A 159 30.54 23.67 -15.02
C GLY A 159 30.61 24.81 -14.01
N GLY A 160 30.45 24.47 -12.73
CA GLY A 160 30.89 25.36 -11.66
C GLY A 160 32.42 25.48 -11.73
N PRO A 161 32.99 26.66 -11.44
CA PRO A 161 34.44 26.82 -11.40
C PRO A 161 35.02 25.87 -10.36
N LYS A 162 36.11 25.19 -10.72
CA LYS A 162 37.03 24.65 -9.72
C LYS A 162 37.84 25.83 -9.20
N GLU A 163 37.53 26.33 -8.01
CA GLU A 163 38.49 26.90 -7.05
C GLU A 163 37.96 26.64 -5.62
#